data_AF-A0A2K8SGE3-F1
#
_entry.id   AF-A0A2K8SGE3-F1
#
_cell.length_a   1.000
_cell.length_b   1.000
_cell.length_c   1.000
_cell.angle_alpha   90.00
_cell.angle_beta   90.00
_cell.angle_gamma   90.00
#
_symmetry.space_group_name_H-M   'P 1'
#
loop_
_entity.id
_entity.type
_entity.pdbx_description
1 polymer ?
#
loop_
_entity_poly.entity_id
_entity_poly.type
_entity_poly.pdbx_seq_one_letter_code
_entity_poly.pdbx_strand_id
1 'polypeptide(L)' 'MKITSSGGSSTAKIIYDAVSGQLFYNQNGSAAGFGSGGLFATLTGAPTLSASDFVVQA' A
#
# COMPACT_ATOMS: atom_id res chain seq x y z
N MET A 1 -7.73 -1.57 22.06
CA MET A 1 -8.40 -1.57 20.74
C MET A 1 -7.38 -2.04 19.71
N LYS A 2 -7.37 -3.34 19.40
CA LYS A 2 -6.50 -3.89 18.36
C LYS A 2 -7.09 -3.46 17.03
N ILE A 3 -6.51 -2.42 16.41
CA ILE A 3 -6.81 -2.13 15.01
C ILE A 3 -6.18 -3.29 14.22
N THR A 4 -6.95 -4.35 14.01
CA THR A 4 -6.71 -5.30 12.92
C THR A 4 -6.97 -4.52 11.64
N SER A 5 -5.94 -3.81 11.17
CA SER A 5 -5.93 -3.27 9.83
C SER A 5 -6.09 -4.46 8.87
N SER A 6 -7.23 -4.51 8.19
CA SER A 6 -7.48 -5.38 7.05
C SER A 6 -6.52 -5.11 5.87
N GLY A 7 -5.52 -4.24 6.04
CA GLY A 7 -4.40 -4.06 5.12
C GLY A 7 -3.45 -5.27 5.02
N GLY A 8 -3.63 -6.31 5.85
CA GLY A 8 -2.81 -7.53 5.85
C GLY A 8 -3.41 -8.76 5.15
N SER A 9 -4.51 -8.64 4.40
CA SER A 9 -5.07 -9.75 3.60
C SER A 9 -4.91 -9.57 2.09
N SER A 10 -4.40 -8.44 1.63
CA SER A 10 -4.16 -8.24 0.21
C SER A 10 -2.87 -8.94 -0.22
N THR A 11 -2.91 -9.71 -1.30
CA THR A 11 -1.69 -10.24 -1.94
C THR A 11 -0.92 -9.17 -2.73
N ALA A 12 -1.51 -7.98 -2.92
CA ALA A 12 -0.87 -6.89 -3.64
C ALA A 12 0.37 -6.40 -2.90
N LYS A 13 1.45 -6.14 -3.65
CA LYS A 13 2.71 -5.59 -3.12
C LYS A 13 2.64 -4.09 -2.87
N ILE A 14 1.81 -3.38 -3.62
CA ILE A 14 1.55 -1.96 -3.49
C ILE A 14 0.06 -1.78 -3.24
N ILE A 15 -0.29 -1.05 -2.19
CA ILE A 15 -1.68 -0.77 -1.82
C ILE A 15 -1.84 0.75 -1.80
N TYR A 16 -2.78 1.26 -2.58
CA TYR A 16 -3.10 2.68 -2.62
C TYR A 16 -4.48 2.93 -2.05
N ASP A 17 -4.56 3.82 -1.06
CA ASP A 17 -5.81 4.37 -0.55
C ASP A 17 -6.09 5.70 -1.24
N ALA A 18 -7.01 5.68 -2.21
CA ALA A 18 -7.40 6.85 -3.00
C ALA A 18 -8.19 7.89 -2.20
N VAL A 19 -8.61 7.60 -0.95
CA VAL A 19 -9.27 8.60 -0.09
C VAL A 19 -8.22 9.44 0.64
N SER A 20 -7.21 8.79 1.21
CA SER A 20 -6.17 9.47 2.00
C SER A 20 -4.91 9.82 1.19
N GLY A 21 -4.77 9.29 -0.02
CA GLY A 21 -3.56 9.38 -0.83
C GLY A 21 -2.40 8.51 -0.31
N GLN A 22 -2.63 7.65 0.67
CA GLN A 22 -1.58 6.83 1.26
C GLN A 22 -1.24 5.64 0.36
N LEU A 23 0.06 5.48 0.11
CA LEU A 23 0.64 4.36 -0.62
C LEU A 23 1.44 3.49 0.35
N PHE A 24 1.13 2.19 0.39
CA PHE A 24 1.78 1.24 1.28
C PHE A 24 2.54 0.18 0.49
N TYR A 25 3.72 -0.21 0.97
CA TYR A 25 4.44 -1.39 0.52
C TYR A 25 4.12 -2.58 1.42
N ASN A 26 3.59 -3.65 0.83
CA ASN A 26 3.27 -4.90 1.51
C ASN A 26 4.28 -5.99 1.17
N GLN A 27 5.31 -6.10 2.00
CA GLN A 27 6.29 -7.17 1.89
C GLN A 27 5.68 -8.54 2.21
N ASN A 28 4.83 -8.59 3.25
CA ASN A 28 4.23 -9.80 3.82
C ASN A 28 3.17 -10.46 2.94
N GLY A 29 2.68 -9.78 1.89
CA GLY A 29 1.65 -10.33 1.01
C GLY A 29 0.38 -10.66 1.79
N SER A 30 -0.10 -11.90 1.68
CA SER A 30 -1.30 -12.36 2.38
C SER A 30 -1.11 -12.60 3.89
N ALA A 31 0.13 -12.57 4.40
CA ALA A 31 0.38 -12.67 5.83
C ALA A 31 0.03 -11.35 6.52
N ALA A 32 -0.46 -11.43 7.76
CA ALA A 32 -0.85 -10.24 8.50
C ALA A 32 0.32 -9.25 8.71
N GLY A 33 0.00 -7.96 8.68
CA GLY A 33 0.98 -6.87 8.80
C GLY A 33 1.76 -6.61 7.51
N PHE A 34 2.73 -5.69 7.57
CA PHE A 34 3.50 -5.27 6.39
C PHE A 34 4.94 -5.85 6.33
N GLY A 35 5.36 -6.63 7.33
CA GLY A 35 6.76 -7.03 7.48
C GLY A 35 7.64 -5.82 7.78
N SER A 36 8.75 -5.66 7.04
CA SER A 36 9.55 -4.44 7.01
C SER A 36 8.99 -3.36 6.07
N GLY A 37 7.86 -3.62 5.41
CA GLY A 37 7.11 -2.62 4.66
C GLY A 37 6.30 -1.69 5.58
N GLY A 38 5.30 -1.03 5.00
CA GLY A 38 4.44 -0.08 5.69
C GLY A 38 4.03 1.08 4.80
N LEU A 39 3.68 2.22 5.41
CA LEU A 39 3.45 3.46 4.68
C LEU A 39 4.73 3.84 3.93
N PHE A 40 4.63 3.93 2.62
CA PHE A 40 5.73 4.28 1.73
C PHE A 40 5.70 5.77 1.39
N ALA A 41 4.52 6.30 1.04
CA ALA A 41 4.33 7.71 0.71
C ALA A 41 2.88 8.16 0.95
N THR A 42 2.67 9.48 1.06
CA THR A 42 1.34 10.11 1.00
C THR A 42 1.31 11.07 -0.18
N LEU A 43 0.48 10.79 -1.17
CA LEU A 43 0.33 11.59 -2.38
C LEU A 43 -0.69 12.71 -2.15
N THR A 44 -0.21 13.94 -2.15
CA THR A 44 -1.05 15.13 -1.96
C THR A 44 -2.13 15.22 -3.04
N GLY A 45 -3.37 15.51 -2.61
CA GLY A 45 -4.52 15.61 -3.51
C GLY A 45 -5.13 14.26 -3.92
N ALA A 46 -4.58 13.14 -3.42
CA ALA A 46 -5.06 11.78 -3.68
C ALA A 46 -5.36 11.53 -5.18
N PRO A 47 -4.34 11.62 -6.05
CA PRO A 47 -4.53 11.46 -7.49
C PRO A 47 -5.10 10.08 -7.83
N THR A 48 -5.79 9.99 -8.98
CA THR A 48 -6.15 8.68 -9.54
C THR A 48 -4.89 8.03 -10.09
N LEU A 49 -4.57 6.83 -9.63
CA LEU A 49 -3.43 6.05 -10.11
C LEU A 49 -3.89 4.85 -10.91
N SER A 50 -3.05 4.47 -11.87
CA SER A 50 -3.14 3.32 -12.73
C SER A 50 -1.83 2.54 -12.72
N ALA A 51 -1.82 1.33 -13.28
CA ALA A 51 -0.60 0.53 -13.36
C ALA A 51 0.52 1.22 -14.16
N SER A 52 0.18 2.07 -15.14
CA SER A 52 1.14 2.82 -15.96
C SER A 52 1.85 3.95 -15.21
N ASP A 53 1.35 4.36 -14.05
CA ASP A 53 2.01 5.36 -13.21
C ASP A 53 3.19 4.78 -12.41
N PHE A 54 3.41 3.46 -12.50
CA PHE A 54 4.48 2.76 -11.82
C PHE A 54 5.49 2.19 -12.82
N VAL A 55 6.78 2.41 -12.54
CA VAL A 55 7.88 1.76 -13.26
C VAL A 55 8.70 0.97 -12.27
N VAL A 56 8.92 -0.31 -12.56
CA VAL A 56 9.87 -1.15 -11.82
C VAL A 56 11.20 -1.10 -12.55
N GLN A 57 12.24 -0.63 -11.88
CA GLN A 57 13.59 -0.50 -12.42
C GLN A 57 14.53 -1.47 -11.68
N ALA A 58 15.57 -1.94 -12.38
CA ALA A 58 16.61 -2.82 -11.86
C ALA A 58 17.82 -2.03 -11.35
#